data_AF-A0A661RY03-F1
#
_entry.id   AF-A0A661RY03-F1
#
_cell.length_a   1.000
_cell.length_b   1.000
_cell.length_c   1.000
_cell.angle_alpha   90.00
_cell.angle_beta   90.00
_cell.angle_gamma   90.00
#
_symmetry.space_group_name_H-M   'P 1'
#
loop_
_entity.id
_entity.type
_entity.pdbx_description
1 polymer ?
#
loop_
_entity_poly.entity_id
_entity_poly.type
_entity_poly.pdbx_seq_one_letter_code
_entity_poly.pdbx_strand_id
1 'polypeptide(L)' 'YLEYLYSNGNHTGIQKEWWCHVKGCGTWFIIERDTRTNLQVSSGDVK' A
#
# COMPACT_ATOMS: atom_id res chain seq x y z
N TYR A 1 -11.96 -18.86 3.56
CA TYR A 1 -10.96 -18.94 4.64
C TYR A 1 -9.54 -18.90 4.09
N LEU A 2 -9.13 -19.86 3.24
CA LEU A 2 -7.79 -19.88 2.65
C LEU A 2 -7.49 -18.62 1.82
N GLU A 3 -8.45 -18.13 1.03
CA GLU A 3 -8.28 -16.90 0.25
C GLU A 3 -8.03 -15.67 1.14
N TYR A 4 -8.73 -15.56 2.28
CA TYR A 4 -8.51 -14.44 3.20
C TYR A 4 -7.10 -14.45 3.80
N LEU A 5 -6.54 -15.63 4.06
CA LEU A 5 -5.22 -15.79 4.67
C LEU A 5 -4.08 -15.67 3.67
N TYR A 6 -4.27 -16.18 2.45
CA TYR A 6 -3.17 -16.40 1.51
C TYR A 6 -3.32 -15.62 0.20
N SER A 7 -4.50 -15.10 -0.12
CA SER A 7 -4.69 -14.29 -1.32
C SER A 7 -4.26 -12.87 -1.03
N ASN A 8 -3.09 -12.50 -1.56
CA ASN A 8 -2.68 -11.11 -1.66
C ASN A 8 -2.71 -10.71 -3.15
N GLY A 9 -3.41 -9.62 -3.48
CA GLY A 9 -3.45 -9.09 -4.84
C GLY A 9 -2.10 -8.47 -5.20
N ASN A 10 -1.21 -9.27 -5.78
CA ASN A 10 0.10 -8.80 -6.27
C ASN A 10 -0.04 -8.32 -7.72
N HIS A 11 -0.31 -7.03 -7.90
CA HIS A 11 -0.56 -6.42 -9.20
C HIS A 11 0.67 -5.67 -9.70
N THR A 12 0.98 -5.84 -10.99
CA THR A 12 1.99 -5.03 -11.67
C THR A 12 1.38 -3.71 -12.12
N GLY A 13 1.82 -2.59 -11.54
CA GLY A 13 1.27 -1.25 -11.78
C GLY A 13 0.84 -0.58 -10.49
N ILE A 14 -0.21 0.26 -10.56
CA ILE A 14 -0.72 1.00 -9.39
C ILE A 14 -1.40 0.02 -8.43
N GLN A 15 -0.90 -0.05 -7.20
CA GLN A 15 -1.42 -0.90 -6.14
C GLN A 15 -1.64 -0.12 -4.85
N LYS A 16 -2.73 -0.43 -4.14
CA LYS A 16 -3.00 0.04 -2.78
C LYS A 16 -2.27 -0.85 -1.78
N GLU A 17 -1.44 -0.24 -0.94
CA GLU A 17 -0.59 -0.96 0.00
C GLU A 17 -0.66 -0.35 1.40
N TRP A 18 -0.58 -1.21 2.40
CA TRP A 18 -0.42 -0.80 3.80
C TRP A 18 1.05 -0.55 4.12
N TRP A 19 1.35 0.64 4.62
CA TRP A 19 2.66 1.05 5.07
C TRP A 19 2.62 1.46 6.53
N CYS A 20 3.70 1.21 7.26
CA CYS A 20 3.84 1.56 8.67
C CYS A 20 5.06 2.44 8.87
N HIS A 21 4.89 3.57 9.55
CA HIS A 21 6.00 4.44 9.92
C HIS A 21 6.73 3.92 11.18
N VAL A 22 7.31 2.72 11.08
CA VAL A 22 7.89 1.98 12.21
C VAL A 22 8.96 2.77 12.96
N LYS A 23 9.79 3.53 12.23
CA LYS A 23 10.86 4.36 12.81
C LYS A 23 10.42 5.77 13.24
N GLY A 24 9.12 6.07 13.13
CA GLY A 24 8.55 7.35 13.51
C GLY A 24 7.31 7.17 14.38
N CYS A 25 6.15 7.59 13.89
CA CYS A 25 4.90 7.61 14.66
C CYS A 25 4.28 6.22 14.89
N GLY A 26 4.80 5.14 14.27
CA GLY A 26 4.25 3.80 14.39
C GLY A 26 2.86 3.62 13.78
N THR A 27 2.36 4.62 13.05
CA THR A 27 1.03 4.62 12.46
C THR A 27 1.03 3.88 11.13
N TRP A 28 -0.05 3.12 10.90
CA TRP A 28 -0.34 2.47 9.63
C TRP A 28 -1.20 3.36 8.75
N PHE A 29 -0.87 3.41 7.46
CA PHE A 29 -1.60 4.18 6.45
C PHE A 29 -1.57 3.45 5.11
N ILE A 30 -2.49 3.82 4.23
CA ILE A 30 -2.59 3.25 2.89
C ILE A 30 -1.99 4.24 1.89
N ILE A 31 -1.17 3.75 0.97
CA ILE A 31 -0.71 4.52 -0.19
C ILE A 31 -1.07 3.83 -1.50
N GLU A 32 -1.16 4.60 -2.57
CA GLU A 32 -1.16 4.09 -3.93
C GLU A 32 0.22 4.26 -4.54
N ARG A 33 0.87 3.13 -4.83
CA ARG A 33 2.23 3.09 -5.37
C ARG A 33 2.22 2.33 -6.69
N ASP A 34 2.90 2.88 -7.70
CA ASP A 34 3.21 2.13 -8.90
C ASP A 34 4.37 1.17 -8.61
N THR A 35 4.09 -0.13 -8.60
CA THR A 35 5.06 -1.19 -8.30
C THR A 35 6.15 -1.32 -9.36
N ARG A 36 5.97 -0.73 -10.55
CA ARG A 36 6.97 -0.74 -11.63
C ARG A 36 8.04 0.32 -11.48
N THR A 37 7.64 1.50 -11.00
CA THR A 37 8.50 2.69 -10.89
C THR A 37 8.89 2.99 -9.44
N ASN A 38 8.22 2.34 -8.48
CA ASN A 38 8.30 2.64 -7.04
C ASN A 38 7.91 4.06 -6.67
N LEU A 39 7.16 4.75 -7.54
CA LEU A 39 6.69 6.10 -7.30
C LEU A 39 5.30 6.06 -6.66
N GLN A 40 5.08 6.95 -5.70
CA GLN A 40 3.75 7.22 -5.17
C GLN A 40 2.94 7.97 -6.24
N VAL A 41 1.73 7.49 -6.52
CA VAL A 41 0.88 8.05 -7.58
C VAL A 41 -0.18 9.00 -7.00
N SER A 42 -0.65 8.69 -5.79
CA SER A 42 -1.63 9.49 -5.07
C SER A 42 -1.22 9.62 -3.61
N SER A 43 -1.15 10.86 -3.13
CA SER A 43 -1.25 11.17 -1.70
C SER A 43 -2.74 11.17 -1.40
N GLY A 44 -3.25 10.08 -0.82
CA GLY A 44 -4.66 9.89 -0.51
C GLY A 44 -5.18 10.80 0.61
N ASP A 45 -4.83 12.09 0.59
CA ASP A 45 -5.24 13.10 1.55
C ASP A 45 -5.87 14.30 0.83
N VAL A 46 -7.14 14.15 0.48
CA VAL A 46 -8.07 15.29 0.39
C VAL A 46 -9.36 14.91 1.09
N LYS A 47 -9.35 14.95 2.44
CA LYS A 47 -10.22 15.77 3.31
C LYS A 47 -10.07 15.38 4.76
#